data_AF-A0A164LC69-F1
#
_entry.id   AF-A0A164LC69-F1
#
_cell.length_a   1.000
_cell.length_b   1.000
_cell.length_c   1.000
_cell.angle_alpha   90.00
_cell.angle_beta   90.00
_cell.angle_gamma   90.00
#
_symmetry.space_group_name_H-M   'P 1'
#
loop_
_entity.id
_entity.type
_entity.pdbx_description
1 polymer ?
#
loop_
_entity_poly.entity_id
_entity_poly.type
_entity_poly.pdbx_seq_one_letter_code
_entity_poly.pdbx_strand_id
1 'polypeptide(L)'
;MDYGDTFHMRAHRIAGYLGDEWFGAPGNLIDGSDARITRDDGAQMWTRLIQRGAGRNRQTRILISPTFGDSAHFVPNLDAGRTEITIGTARSDEQIARDIRKRFLPAYLQSYEAAHAKQLAWELELANRQEFAQRLGAIIDAHKPGHTSYWLFGETPHRGQFRINGATVEMQFELPHDEAEHLLRFAADLTTA
;
A
#
# COMPACT_ATOMS: atom_id res chain seq x y z
N MET A 1 -26.09 -26.27 -17.13
CA MET A 1 -25.15 -25.94 -16.04
C MET A 1 -25.90 -25.05 -15.10
N ASP A 2 -26.23 -25.57 -13.93
CA ASP A 2 -26.88 -24.81 -12.87
C ASP A 2 -25.83 -23.84 -12.32
N TYR A 3 -26.12 -22.53 -12.25
CA TYR A 3 -25.24 -21.52 -11.65
C TYR A 3 -25.26 -21.64 -10.12
N GLY A 4 -25.13 -22.88 -9.63
CA GLY A 4 -25.16 -23.23 -8.23
C GLY A 4 -23.95 -22.63 -7.50
N ASP A 5 -24.22 -21.62 -6.69
CA ASP A 5 -23.36 -21.11 -5.61
C ASP A 5 -21.86 -21.03 -5.96
N THR A 6 -21.51 -20.06 -6.80
CA THR A 6 -20.09 -19.69 -6.99
C THR A 6 -19.50 -19.24 -5.65
N PHE A 7 -18.21 -19.48 -5.42
CA PHE A 7 -17.54 -19.09 -4.18
C PHE A 7 -17.63 -17.57 -3.93
N HIS A 8 -17.75 -16.77 -5.00
CA HIS A 8 -18.13 -15.36 -4.96
C HIS A 8 -19.48 -15.09 -4.27
N MET A 9 -20.54 -15.83 -4.61
CA MET A 9 -21.86 -15.66 -3.95
C MET A 9 -21.76 -15.97 -2.46
N ARG A 10 -20.92 -16.94 -2.10
CA ARG A 10 -20.64 -17.26 -0.69
C ARG A 10 -19.93 -16.09 0.01
N ALA A 11 -18.91 -15.50 -0.62
CA ALA A 11 -18.23 -14.32 -0.08
C ALA A 11 -19.20 -13.14 0.11
N HIS A 12 -20.12 -12.92 -0.82
CA HIS A 12 -21.16 -11.88 -0.71
C HIS A 12 -22.08 -12.12 0.50
N ARG A 13 -22.53 -13.36 0.74
CA ARG A 13 -23.33 -13.71 1.92
C ARG A 13 -22.54 -13.54 3.23
N ILE A 14 -21.28 -14.00 3.25
CA ILE A 14 -20.40 -13.80 4.40
C ILE A 14 -20.24 -12.30 4.70
N ALA A 15 -20.04 -11.47 3.69
CA ALA A 15 -19.93 -10.02 3.83
C ALA A 15 -21.18 -9.40 4.47
N GLY A 16 -22.39 -9.79 4.02
CA GLY A 16 -23.64 -9.35 4.65
C GLY A 16 -23.77 -9.77 6.13
N TYR A 17 -23.12 -10.86 6.54
CA TYR A 17 -23.03 -11.23 7.94
C TYR A 17 -21.89 -10.52 8.69
N LEU A 18 -20.96 -9.83 8.04
CA LEU A 18 -19.87 -9.07 8.69
C LEU A 18 -20.29 -7.65 9.07
N GLY A 19 -21.15 -7.02 8.27
CA GLY A 19 -21.67 -5.68 8.48
C GLY A 19 -22.09 -5.04 7.16
N ASP A 20 -22.86 -3.95 7.21
CA ASP A 20 -23.36 -3.26 6.02
C ASP A 20 -22.22 -2.58 5.23
N GLU A 21 -21.10 -2.29 5.90
CA GLU A 21 -19.89 -1.71 5.30
C GLU A 21 -19.04 -2.73 4.52
N TRP A 22 -19.44 -4.01 4.50
CA TRP A 22 -18.70 -5.08 3.84
C TRP A 22 -19.42 -5.62 2.62
N PHE A 23 -18.67 -5.84 1.53
CA PHE A 23 -19.19 -6.38 0.29
C PHE A 23 -18.27 -7.46 -0.30
N GLY A 24 -18.90 -8.51 -0.83
CA GLY A 24 -18.21 -9.56 -1.58
C GLY A 24 -18.01 -9.16 -3.05
N ALA A 25 -16.86 -9.51 -3.61
CA ALA A 25 -16.52 -9.33 -5.02
C ALA A 25 -15.85 -10.59 -5.59
N PRO A 26 -15.94 -10.82 -6.91
CA PRO A 26 -15.25 -11.93 -7.56
C PRO A 26 -13.74 -11.87 -7.31
N GLY A 27 -13.12 -13.04 -7.27
CA GLY A 27 -11.67 -13.14 -7.16
C GLY A 27 -10.94 -13.11 -8.49
N ASN A 28 -9.64 -13.40 -8.44
CA ASN A 28 -8.77 -13.33 -9.61
C ASN A 28 -8.54 -14.70 -10.26
N LEU A 29 -8.86 -15.80 -9.58
CA LEU A 29 -8.63 -17.14 -10.10
C LEU A 29 -9.75 -17.53 -11.06
N ILE A 30 -9.33 -18.00 -12.25
CA ILE A 30 -10.21 -18.38 -13.36
C ILE A 30 -11.15 -19.53 -12.95
N ASP A 31 -10.70 -20.40 -12.03
CA ASP A 31 -11.48 -21.54 -11.54
C ASP A 31 -12.56 -21.15 -10.51
N GLY A 32 -12.65 -19.87 -10.14
CA GLY A 32 -13.61 -19.37 -9.15
C GLY A 32 -13.34 -19.88 -7.74
N SER A 33 -12.13 -20.36 -7.45
CA SER A 33 -11.73 -20.85 -6.13
C SER A 33 -11.39 -19.75 -5.13
N ASP A 34 -11.38 -18.49 -5.57
CA ASP A 34 -11.19 -17.31 -4.73
C ASP A 34 -12.29 -16.26 -4.90
N ALA A 35 -12.42 -15.45 -3.86
CA ALA A 35 -13.28 -14.30 -3.82
C ALA A 35 -12.69 -13.27 -2.85
N ARG A 36 -13.08 -12.01 -3.00
CA ARG A 36 -12.65 -10.92 -2.13
C ARG A 36 -13.81 -10.44 -1.28
N ILE A 37 -13.52 -10.04 -0.05
CA ILE A 37 -14.44 -9.28 0.80
C ILE A 37 -13.76 -7.94 1.08
N THR A 38 -14.46 -6.84 0.82
CA THR A 38 -13.94 -5.47 0.88
C THR A 38 -14.82 -4.62 1.79
N ARG A 39 -14.21 -3.66 2.49
CA ARG A 39 -14.87 -2.62 3.28
C ARG A 39 -14.84 -1.29 2.54
N ASP A 40 -15.79 -0.41 2.83
CA ASP A 40 -15.91 0.92 2.21
C ASP A 40 -14.66 1.79 2.29
N ASP A 41 -13.85 1.65 3.34
CA ASP A 41 -12.60 2.39 3.52
C ASP A 41 -11.41 1.80 2.75
N GLY A 42 -11.61 0.70 2.03
CA GLY A 42 -10.58 0.03 1.24
C GLY A 42 -9.92 -1.16 1.94
N ALA A 43 -10.28 -1.48 3.19
CA ALA A 43 -9.81 -2.71 3.83
C ALA A 43 -10.32 -3.95 3.05
N GLN A 44 -9.44 -4.88 2.70
CA GLN A 44 -9.72 -6.03 1.86
C GLN A 44 -9.17 -7.34 2.46
N MET A 45 -9.90 -8.43 2.26
CA MET A 45 -9.42 -9.77 2.55
C MET A 45 -9.71 -10.72 1.38
N TRP A 46 -8.75 -11.62 1.13
CA TRP A 46 -8.93 -12.74 0.23
C TRP A 46 -9.57 -13.89 0.98
N THR A 47 -10.55 -14.51 0.34
CA THR A 47 -11.07 -15.81 0.70
C THR A 47 -10.67 -16.78 -0.40
N ARG A 48 -10.05 -17.91 -0.07
CA ARG A 48 -9.56 -18.89 -1.06
C ARG A 48 -9.83 -20.31 -0.62
N LEU A 49 -10.21 -21.18 -1.54
CA LEU A 49 -10.24 -22.62 -1.31
C LEU A 49 -8.82 -23.17 -1.42
N ILE A 50 -8.33 -23.77 -0.34
CA ILE A 50 -7.02 -24.42 -0.28
C ILE A 50 -7.18 -25.91 0.06
N GLN A 51 -6.31 -26.75 -0.47
CA GLN A 51 -6.18 -28.14 -0.02
C GLN A 51 -5.10 -28.21 1.07
N ARG A 52 -5.46 -28.64 2.28
CA ARG A 52 -4.49 -28.96 3.34
C ARG A 52 -4.46 -30.46 3.64
N GLY A 53 -3.27 -30.96 3.98
CA GLY A 53 -3.01 -32.36 4.31
C GLY A 53 -2.31 -33.12 3.17
N ALA A 54 -1.94 -34.38 3.44
CA ALA A 54 -1.25 -35.25 2.50
C ALA A 54 -2.03 -36.55 2.26
N GLY A 55 -1.89 -37.10 1.05
CA GLY A 55 -2.50 -38.38 0.67
C GLY A 55 -4.03 -38.40 0.85
N ARG A 56 -4.55 -39.46 1.47
CA ARG A 56 -5.99 -39.69 1.68
C ARG A 56 -6.65 -38.71 2.68
N ASN A 57 -5.86 -37.92 3.41
CA ASN A 57 -6.34 -36.97 4.42
C ASN A 57 -6.42 -35.52 3.89
N ARG A 58 -6.40 -35.30 2.57
CA ARG A 58 -6.58 -33.98 1.99
C ARG A 58 -7.99 -33.45 2.28
N GLN A 59 -8.05 -32.27 2.90
CA GLN A 59 -9.29 -31.57 3.18
C GLN A 59 -9.27 -30.20 2.51
N THR A 60 -10.35 -29.86 1.81
CA THR A 60 -10.58 -28.50 1.32
C THR A 60 -10.95 -27.60 2.48
N ARG A 61 -10.29 -26.45 2.58
CA ARG A 61 -10.53 -25.44 3.61
C ARG A 61 -10.60 -24.05 2.98
N ILE A 62 -11.24 -23.13 3.68
CA ILE A 62 -11.27 -21.71 3.31
C ILE A 62 -10.11 -21.03 4.04
N LEU A 63 -9.18 -20.44 3.29
CA LEU A 63 -8.16 -19.54 3.78
C LEU A 63 -8.69 -18.11 3.71
N ILE A 64 -8.58 -17.38 4.82
CA ILE A 64 -8.83 -15.94 4.89
C ILE A 64 -7.49 -15.25 5.10
N SER A 65 -7.10 -14.39 4.17
CA SER A 65 -5.81 -13.68 4.18
C SER A 65 -6.01 -12.17 4.04
N PRO A 66 -5.23 -11.34 4.75
CA PRO A 66 -5.34 -9.90 4.66
C PRO A 66 -4.82 -9.38 3.32
N THR A 67 -5.39 -8.28 2.84
CA THR A 67 -4.89 -7.48 1.71
C THR A 67 -4.76 -6.04 2.15
N PHE A 68 -3.60 -5.44 1.90
CA PHE A 68 -3.29 -4.06 2.30
C PHE A 68 -3.17 -3.11 1.10
N GLY A 69 -3.36 -3.61 -0.13
CA GLY A 69 -3.25 -2.80 -1.35
C GLY A 69 -1.91 -2.05 -1.42
N ASP A 70 -1.97 -0.77 -1.76
CA ASP A 70 -0.80 0.11 -1.85
C ASP A 70 -0.13 0.35 -0.48
N SER A 71 -0.88 0.16 0.62
CA SER A 71 -0.34 0.29 1.98
C SER A 71 0.52 -0.91 2.41
N ALA A 72 0.66 -1.95 1.59
CA ALA A 72 1.38 -3.18 1.96
C ALA A 72 2.83 -2.96 2.40
N HIS A 73 3.51 -1.95 1.84
CA HIS A 73 4.88 -1.59 2.19
C HIS A 73 5.01 -0.93 3.57
N PHE A 74 3.90 -0.44 4.14
CA PHE A 74 3.89 0.24 5.43
C PHE A 74 3.48 -0.68 6.59
N VAL A 75 3.14 -1.94 6.32
CA VAL A 75 2.76 -2.93 7.33
C VAL A 75 3.98 -3.30 8.18
N PRO A 76 3.96 -3.06 9.51
CA PRO A 76 5.06 -3.41 10.39
C PRO A 76 5.21 -4.93 10.47
N ASN A 77 6.38 -5.45 10.06
CA ASN A 77 6.72 -6.89 10.03
C ASN A 77 5.72 -7.75 9.24
N LEU A 78 5.94 -7.87 7.93
CA LEU A 78 5.17 -8.71 7.01
C LEU A 78 4.97 -10.16 7.48
N ASP A 79 5.89 -10.70 8.27
CA ASP A 79 5.82 -12.07 8.80
C ASP A 79 5.07 -12.19 10.13
N ALA A 80 4.99 -11.12 10.93
CA ALA A 80 4.29 -11.11 12.21
C ALA A 80 2.83 -10.61 12.08
N GLY A 81 2.50 -9.88 11.01
CA GLY A 81 1.18 -9.26 10.77
C GLY A 81 0.23 -10.05 9.86
N ARG A 82 0.66 -11.18 9.26
CA ARG A 82 -0.22 -12.04 8.46
C ARG A 82 -1.11 -12.88 9.38
N THR A 83 -2.12 -12.23 9.96
CA THR A 83 -3.21 -12.93 10.64
C THR A 83 -4.03 -13.64 9.58
N GLU A 84 -3.57 -14.81 9.14
CA GLU A 84 -4.38 -15.69 8.30
C GLU A 84 -5.17 -16.63 9.19
N ILE A 85 -6.42 -16.88 8.82
CA ILE A 85 -7.21 -17.93 9.46
C ILE A 85 -7.65 -18.94 8.43
N THR A 86 -7.66 -20.21 8.82
CA THR A 86 -8.23 -21.29 8.02
C THR A 86 -9.51 -21.80 8.68
N ILE A 87 -10.56 -21.96 7.88
CA ILE A 87 -11.90 -22.38 8.31
C ILE A 87 -12.34 -23.60 7.49
N GLY A 88 -13.11 -24.51 8.09
CA GLY A 88 -13.67 -25.66 7.37
C GLY A 88 -14.78 -25.24 6.41
N THR A 89 -14.83 -25.81 5.21
CA THR A 89 -15.83 -25.49 4.18
C THR A 89 -17.27 -25.84 4.56
N ALA A 90 -17.45 -26.77 5.51
CA ALA A 90 -18.76 -27.22 6.00
C ALA A 90 -19.46 -26.23 6.95
N ARG A 91 -18.78 -25.18 7.42
CA ARG A 91 -19.40 -24.17 8.30
C ARG A 91 -20.42 -23.32 7.53
N SER A 92 -21.48 -22.88 8.20
CA SER A 92 -22.41 -21.93 7.60
C SER A 92 -21.74 -20.57 7.36
N ASP A 93 -22.30 -19.77 6.46
CA ASP A 93 -21.76 -18.45 6.13
C ASP A 93 -21.73 -17.52 7.36
N GLU A 94 -22.74 -17.59 8.23
CA GLU A 94 -22.78 -16.86 9.50
C GLU A 94 -21.68 -17.31 10.48
N GLN A 95 -21.42 -18.63 10.57
CA GLN A 95 -20.34 -19.15 11.41
C GLN A 95 -18.96 -18.71 10.90
N ILE A 96 -18.78 -18.69 9.58
CA ILE A 96 -17.55 -18.17 8.95
C ILE A 96 -17.39 -16.69 9.26
N ALA A 97 -18.43 -15.88 9.10
CA ALA A 97 -18.40 -14.45 9.44
C ALA A 97 -18.06 -14.23 10.93
N ARG A 98 -18.63 -15.04 11.83
CA ARG A 98 -18.31 -15.00 13.27
C ARG A 98 -16.84 -15.33 13.55
N ASP A 99 -16.29 -16.34 12.88
CA ASP A 99 -14.86 -16.65 12.99
C ASP A 99 -13.98 -15.51 12.49
N ILE A 100 -14.33 -14.91 11.35
CA ILE A 100 -13.62 -13.76 10.77
C ILE A 100 -13.63 -12.59 11.77
N ARG A 101 -14.82 -12.21 12.30
CA ARG A 101 -14.93 -11.14 13.30
C ARG A 101 -14.11 -11.39 14.56
N LYS A 102 -14.08 -12.63 15.05
CA LYS A 102 -13.43 -12.95 16.33
C LYS A 102 -11.92 -13.15 16.19
N ARG A 103 -11.47 -13.78 15.10
CA ARG A 103 -10.11 -14.31 14.97
C ARG A 103 -9.24 -13.57 13.96
N PHE A 104 -9.85 -12.82 13.05
CA PHE A 104 -9.15 -12.17 11.94
C PHE A 104 -9.26 -10.63 12.02
N LEU A 105 -10.48 -10.09 12.07
CA LEU A 105 -10.70 -8.65 11.96
C LEU A 105 -9.95 -7.78 12.98
N PRO A 106 -9.85 -8.12 14.28
CA PRO A 106 -9.23 -7.22 15.25
C PRO A 106 -7.76 -6.94 14.92
N ALA A 107 -6.99 -8.00 14.63
CA ALA A 107 -5.58 -7.87 14.27
C ALA A 107 -5.39 -7.29 12.86
N TYR A 108 -6.28 -7.66 11.93
CA TYR A 108 -6.24 -7.15 10.57
C TYR A 108 -6.50 -5.64 10.52
N LEU A 109 -7.59 -5.16 11.12
CA LEU A 109 -7.96 -3.75 11.12
C LEU A 109 -6.93 -2.89 11.84
N GLN A 110 -6.38 -3.35 12.96
CA GLN A 110 -5.28 -2.66 13.65
C GLN A 110 -4.06 -2.48 12.73
N SER A 111 -3.68 -3.54 11.99
CA SER A 111 -2.53 -3.48 11.08
C SER A 111 -2.82 -2.60 9.86
N TYR A 112 -4.06 -2.64 9.37
CA TYR A 112 -4.51 -1.85 8.23
C TYR A 112 -4.52 -0.36 8.56
N GLU A 113 -5.13 0.03 9.68
CA GLU A 113 -5.17 1.42 10.15
C GLU A 113 -3.77 1.99 10.36
N ALA A 114 -2.85 1.20 10.96
CA ALA A 114 -1.47 1.63 11.15
C ALA A 114 -0.71 1.80 9.82
N ALA A 115 -0.91 0.89 8.86
CA ALA A 115 -0.28 0.99 7.55
C ALA A 115 -0.84 2.16 6.74
N HIS A 116 -2.16 2.36 6.77
CA HIS A 116 -2.85 3.45 6.09
C HIS A 116 -2.44 4.82 6.66
N ALA A 117 -2.35 4.96 7.98
CA ALA A 117 -1.88 6.19 8.61
C ALA A 117 -0.44 6.55 8.19
N LYS A 118 0.45 5.55 8.07
CA LYS A 118 1.81 5.75 7.58
C LYS A 118 1.86 6.12 6.11
N GLN A 119 1.02 5.52 5.28
CA GLN A 119 0.90 5.90 3.87
C GLN A 119 0.47 7.36 3.75
N LEU A 120 -0.56 7.79 4.47
CA LEU A 120 -1.02 9.19 4.45
C LEU A 120 0.09 10.16 4.90
N ALA A 121 0.83 9.81 5.95
CA ALA A 121 1.96 10.61 6.41
C ALA A 121 3.08 10.69 5.36
N TRP A 122 3.38 9.58 4.69
CA TRP A 122 4.37 9.52 3.61
C TRP A 122 3.94 10.31 2.38
N GLU A 123 2.67 10.21 1.97
CA GLU A 123 2.13 10.98 0.84
C GLU A 123 2.15 12.48 1.13
N LEU A 124 1.83 12.89 2.36
CA LEU A 124 1.94 14.28 2.79
C LEU A 124 3.40 14.77 2.75
N GLU A 125 4.33 13.96 3.25
CA GLU A 125 5.76 14.27 3.18
C GLU A 125 6.25 14.38 1.72
N LEU A 126 5.84 13.46 0.86
CA LEU A 126 6.18 13.47 -0.56
C LEU A 126 5.62 14.73 -1.25
N ALA A 127 4.38 15.11 -0.96
CA ALA A 127 3.77 16.33 -1.48
C ALA A 127 4.53 17.58 -1.01
N ASN A 128 4.88 17.67 0.27
CA ASN A 128 5.68 18.78 0.81
C ASN A 128 7.06 18.86 0.13
N ARG A 129 7.73 17.72 -0.08
CA ARG A 129 9.01 17.66 -0.78
C ARG A 129 8.89 18.09 -2.25
N GLN A 130 7.80 17.73 -2.93
CA GLN A 130 7.53 18.16 -4.30
C GLN A 130 7.24 19.66 -4.40
N GLU A 131 6.46 20.21 -3.45
CA GLU A 131 6.21 21.65 -3.39
C GLU A 131 7.51 22.43 -3.14
N PHE A 132 8.33 21.96 -2.19
CA PHE A 132 9.65 22.52 -1.92
C PHE A 132 10.53 22.53 -3.18
N ALA A 133 10.59 21.40 -3.89
CA ALA A 133 11.31 21.26 -5.14
C ALA A 133 10.88 22.28 -6.22
N GLN A 134 9.57 22.46 -6.38
CA GLN A 134 9.02 23.41 -7.35
C GLN A 134 9.41 24.86 -7.00
N ARG A 135 9.35 25.24 -5.72
CA ARG A 135 9.76 26.56 -5.25
C ARG A 135 11.25 26.81 -5.50
N LEU A 136 12.10 25.80 -5.25
CA LEU A 136 13.54 25.90 -5.50
C LEU A 136 13.84 26.07 -6.98
N GLY A 137 13.22 25.26 -7.83
CA GLY A 137 13.36 25.35 -9.28
C GLY A 137 13.01 26.74 -9.80
N ALA A 138 11.91 27.33 -9.32
CA ALA A 138 11.49 28.68 -9.73
C ALA A 138 12.51 29.77 -9.35
N ILE A 139 13.11 29.70 -8.16
CA ILE A 139 14.15 30.65 -7.73
C ILE A 139 15.39 30.53 -8.62
N ILE A 140 15.82 29.31 -8.92
CA ILE A 140 17.04 29.06 -9.71
C ILE A 140 16.83 29.45 -11.17
N ASP A 141 15.69 29.11 -11.78
CA ASP A 141 15.36 29.46 -13.16
C ASP A 141 15.31 30.98 -13.35
N ALA A 142 14.86 31.73 -12.34
CA ALA A 142 14.92 33.19 -12.35
C ALA A 142 16.36 33.75 -12.39
N HIS A 143 17.35 33.01 -11.85
CA HIS A 143 18.77 33.41 -11.81
C HIS A 143 19.57 32.93 -13.03
N LYS A 144 19.11 31.88 -13.71
CA LYS A 144 19.74 31.35 -14.94
C LYS A 144 18.70 30.93 -15.98
N PRO A 145 18.12 31.90 -16.71
CA PRO A 145 17.21 31.60 -17.81
C PRO A 145 17.92 30.75 -18.87
N GLY A 146 17.31 29.62 -19.27
CA GLY A 146 17.80 28.78 -20.38
C GLY A 146 18.64 27.56 -19.99
N HIS A 147 18.85 27.30 -18.70
CA HIS A 147 19.38 26.01 -18.24
C HIS A 147 18.24 25.02 -17.99
N THR A 148 18.26 23.86 -18.65
CA THR A 148 17.33 22.76 -18.33
C THR A 148 17.81 22.07 -17.06
N SER A 149 17.30 22.52 -15.92
CA SER A 149 17.56 21.85 -14.64
C SER A 149 16.58 20.69 -14.48
N TYR A 150 17.06 19.45 -14.50
CA TYR A 150 16.25 18.28 -14.19
C TYR A 150 16.37 17.98 -12.70
N TRP A 151 15.27 18.19 -11.97
CA TRP A 151 15.26 17.97 -10.53
C TRP A 151 14.61 16.62 -10.21
N LEU A 152 15.43 15.67 -9.76
CA LEU A 152 14.96 14.37 -9.28
C LEU A 152 15.09 14.37 -7.76
N PHE A 153 13.96 14.22 -7.06
CA PHE A 153 13.90 14.13 -5.60
C PHE A 153 13.38 12.76 -5.19
N GLY A 154 14.19 12.02 -4.43
CA GLY A 154 13.93 10.67 -3.94
C GLY A 154 15.16 10.08 -3.25
N GLU A 155 15.04 8.91 -2.61
CA GLU A 155 16.22 8.15 -2.15
C GLU A 155 17.00 7.67 -3.38
N THR A 156 18.03 8.40 -3.78
CA THR A 156 18.98 7.94 -4.79
C THR A 156 20.00 6.99 -4.15
N PRO A 157 20.23 5.78 -4.70
CA PRO A 157 21.20 4.82 -4.15
C PRO A 157 22.67 5.27 -4.34
N HIS A 158 22.91 6.49 -4.81
CA HIS A 158 24.22 7.00 -5.16
C HIS A 158 24.46 8.32 -4.44
N ARG A 159 25.22 8.24 -3.34
CA ARG A 159 25.74 9.41 -2.62
C ARG A 159 26.52 10.31 -3.59
N GLY A 160 26.22 11.62 -3.54
CA GLY A 160 26.89 12.74 -4.20
C GLY A 160 27.88 12.38 -5.32
N GLN A 161 27.44 12.50 -6.58
CA GLN A 161 28.32 12.28 -7.73
C GLN A 161 28.90 13.59 -8.22
N PHE A 162 30.22 13.63 -8.29
CA PHE A 162 30.98 14.64 -9.01
C PHE A 162 31.41 14.05 -10.34
N ARG A 163 30.93 14.60 -11.45
CA ARG A 163 31.28 14.15 -12.80
C ARG A 163 31.83 15.30 -13.62
N ILE A 164 32.99 15.08 -14.22
CA ILE A 164 33.55 15.98 -15.23
C ILE A 164 33.29 15.35 -16.59
N ASN A 165 32.45 15.99 -17.40
CA ASN A 165 32.19 15.60 -18.78
C ASN A 165 32.71 16.71 -19.71
N GLY A 166 33.91 16.52 -20.26
CA GLY A 166 34.53 17.50 -21.15
C GLY A 166 34.75 18.86 -20.47
N ALA A 167 34.11 19.91 -20.99
CA ALA A 167 34.19 21.27 -20.45
C ALA A 167 33.14 21.57 -19.36
N THR A 168 32.30 20.59 -18.99
CA THR A 168 31.23 20.75 -18.02
C THR A 168 31.50 19.94 -16.76
N VAL A 169 31.30 20.59 -15.60
CA VAL A 169 31.31 19.95 -14.29
C VAL A 169 29.87 19.82 -13.82
N GLU A 170 29.45 18.58 -13.57
CA GLU A 170 28.16 18.25 -12.99
C GLU A 170 28.38 17.90 -11.51
N MET A 171 27.67 18.62 -10.62
CA MET A 171 27.72 18.40 -9.18
C MET A 171 26.31 18.09 -8.69
N GLN A 172 26.14 16.90 -8.10
CA GLN A 172 24.92 16.53 -7.40
C GLN A 172 25.17 16.64 -5.89
N PHE A 173 24.44 17.52 -5.22
CA PHE A 173 24.45 17.66 -3.77
C PHE A 173 23.20 17.01 -3.19
N GLU A 174 23.37 16.18 -2.17
CA GLU A 174 22.28 15.70 -1.32
C GLU A 174 22.36 16.48 0.00
N LEU A 175 21.28 17.16 0.35
CA LEU A 175 21.16 17.94 1.58
C LEU A 175 19.99 17.38 2.41
N PRO A 176 20.12 17.30 3.74
CA PRO A 176 18.97 17.19 4.63
C PRO A 176 17.92 18.26 4.30
N HIS A 177 16.64 17.93 4.45
CA HIS A 177 15.55 18.82 4.03
C HIS A 177 15.59 20.19 4.74
N ASP A 178 15.94 20.20 6.02
CA ASP A 178 16.13 21.41 6.83
C ASP A 178 17.29 22.29 6.34
N GLU A 179 18.41 21.69 5.94
CA GLU A 179 19.52 22.43 5.33
C GLU A 179 19.16 22.94 3.93
N ALA A 180 18.41 22.17 3.15
CA ALA A 180 17.89 22.61 1.86
C ALA A 180 16.92 23.79 2.03
N GLU A 181 16.04 23.78 3.03
CA GLU A 181 15.18 24.90 3.37
C GLU A 181 15.97 26.16 3.72
N HIS A 182 17.03 26.04 4.52
CA HIS A 182 17.91 27.16 4.82
C HIS A 182 18.59 27.73 3.57
N LEU A 183 19.07 26.87 2.68
CA LEU A 183 19.66 27.29 1.41
C LEU A 183 18.63 28.02 0.54
N LEU A 184 17.38 27.55 0.52
CA LEU A 184 16.32 28.17 -0.27
C LEU A 184 15.94 29.54 0.27
N ARG A 185 15.82 29.71 1.60
CA ARG A 185 15.56 31.01 2.23
C ARG A 185 16.70 31.99 1.94
N PHE A 186 17.94 31.54 2.12
CA PHE A 186 19.13 32.34 1.80
C PHE A 186 19.16 32.75 0.32
N ALA A 187 18.88 31.81 -0.59
CA ALA A 187 18.82 32.11 -2.02
C ALA A 187 17.72 33.12 -2.34
N ALA A 188 16.51 32.96 -1.78
CA ALA A 188 15.38 33.88 -1.96
C ALA A 188 15.70 35.30 -1.49
N ASP A 189 16.35 35.45 -0.33
CA ASP A 189 16.75 36.75 0.23
C ASP A 189 17.73 37.49 -0.69
N LEU A 190 18.63 36.77 -1.36
CA LEU A 190 19.56 37.33 -2.36
C LEU A 190 18.86 37.85 -3.63
N THR A 191 17.62 37.40 -3.89
CA THR A 191 16.84 37.79 -5.09
C THR A 191 16.01 39.05 -4.89
N THR A 192 15.76 39.42 -3.62
CA THR A 192 14.92 40.56 -3.22
C THR A 192 15.71 41.77 -2.73
N ALA A 193 17.03 41.66 -2.61
CA ALA A 193 17.96 42.73 -2.22
C ALA A 193 18.51 43.48 -3.44
#